data_AF-A0A182HEJ1-F1
#
_entry.id   AF-A0A182HEJ1-F1
#
_cell.length_a   1.000
_cell.length_b   1.000
_cell.length_c   1.000
_cell.angle_alpha   90.00
_cell.angle_beta   90.00
_cell.angle_gamma   90.00
#
_symmetry.space_group_name_H-M   'P 1'
#
loop_
_entity.id
_entity.type
_entity.pdbx_description
1 polymer ?
#
loop_
_entity_poly.entity_id
_entity_poly.type
_entity_poly.pdbx_seq_one_letter_code
_entity_poly.pdbx_strand_id
1 'polypeptide(L)'
;MQDFVTLKYSYCITAYRPLFRLLSFCFHTIPARLLDMVHRVRHKKPFYCKALRKTTHFLELMSYFGLREWTIGSANVRRLRALLSSEEARLLEFDMGTINWTEYFRTYIPGIRRYWFKEQVRSARGCRKSATNRRIHFMQRLLQRLVWVWICLRFTRMTSKFVLGNLFAILIAQ
;
A
#
# COMPACT_ATOMS: atom_id res chain seq x y z
N MET A 1 -8.98 -17.36 1.25
CA MET A 1 -7.94 -16.38 0.82
C MET A 1 -8.54 -15.04 0.36
N GLN A 2 -9.87 -14.85 0.36
CA GLN A 2 -10.51 -13.55 0.11
C GLN A 2 -10.50 -12.61 1.33
N ASP A 3 -10.43 -13.12 2.56
CA ASP A 3 -10.63 -12.28 3.76
C ASP A 3 -9.39 -11.47 4.21
N PHE A 4 -8.19 -11.84 3.76
CA PHE A 4 -6.97 -11.06 4.04
C PHE A 4 -6.86 -9.77 3.20
N VAL A 5 -7.73 -9.58 2.21
CA VAL A 5 -7.71 -8.42 1.31
C VAL A 5 -8.42 -7.20 1.92
N THR A 6 -9.17 -7.35 3.02
CA THR A 6 -9.80 -6.24 3.75
C THR A 6 -8.85 -5.53 4.71
N LEU A 7 -7.55 -5.60 4.46
CA LEU A 7 -6.62 -4.63 5.02
C LEU A 7 -6.93 -3.27 4.42
N LYS A 8 -7.66 -2.47 5.21
CA LYS A 8 -7.93 -1.03 5.13
C LYS A 8 -6.64 -0.21 5.09
N TYR A 9 -5.71 -0.55 4.20
CA TYR A 9 -4.43 0.08 4.02
C TYR A 9 -4.37 0.80 2.69
N SER A 10 -3.94 2.04 2.80
CA SER A 10 -3.91 3.06 1.78
C SER A 10 -2.79 2.83 0.76
N TYR A 11 -2.73 1.65 0.14
CA TYR A 11 -1.81 1.37 -0.97
C TYR A 11 -2.53 0.60 -2.09
N CYS A 12 -2.26 1.01 -3.33
CA CYS A 12 -2.75 0.36 -4.54
C CYS A 12 -1.57 -0.33 -5.20
N ILE A 13 -1.68 -1.64 -5.46
CA ILE A 13 -0.66 -2.41 -6.17
C ILE A 13 -1.01 -2.34 -7.66
N THR A 14 -0.15 -1.72 -8.46
CA THR A 14 -0.37 -1.56 -9.91
C THR A 14 0.80 -2.16 -10.67
N ALA A 15 0.53 -3.04 -11.64
CA ALA A 15 1.57 -3.62 -12.49
C ALA A 15 2.15 -2.62 -13.51
N TYR A 16 1.38 -1.61 -13.89
CA TYR A 16 1.80 -0.61 -14.89
C TYR A 16 2.73 0.46 -14.28
N ARG A 17 4.02 0.40 -14.64
CA ARG A 17 5.09 1.23 -14.05
C ARG A 17 4.87 2.75 -14.18
N PRO A 18 4.44 3.31 -15.33
CA PRO A 18 4.21 4.74 -15.44
C PRO A 18 3.10 5.24 -14.52
N LEU A 19 1.98 4.51 -14.44
CA LEU A 19 0.89 4.83 -13.52
C LEU A 19 1.33 4.75 -12.07
N PHE A 20 2.09 3.71 -11.69
CA PHE A 20 2.68 3.61 -10.36
C PHE A 20 3.53 4.85 -10.02
N ARG A 21 4.40 5.29 -10.93
CA ARG A 21 5.25 6.47 -10.73
C ARG A 21 4.43 7.75 -10.59
N LEU A 22 3.41 7.94 -11.44
CA LEU A 22 2.52 9.10 -11.38
C LEU A 22 1.76 9.14 -10.05
N LEU A 23 1.12 8.04 -9.66
CA LEU A 23 0.37 7.95 -8.40
C LEU A 23 1.29 8.12 -7.19
N SER A 24 2.47 7.49 -7.20
CA SER A 24 3.45 7.61 -6.12
C SER A 24 4.00 9.04 -5.99
N PHE A 25 4.21 9.72 -7.11
CA PHE A 25 4.59 11.12 -7.10
C PHE A 25 3.47 11.99 -6.47
N CYS A 26 2.24 11.86 -6.95
CA CYS A 26 1.11 12.66 -6.49
C CYS A 26 0.75 12.40 -5.01
N PHE A 27 0.58 11.14 -4.61
CA PHE A 27 0.01 10.78 -3.32
C PHE A 27 1.04 10.51 -2.22
N HIS A 28 2.30 10.27 -2.55
CA HIS A 28 3.34 9.98 -1.56
C HIS A 28 4.46 11.03 -1.56
N THR A 29 4.96 11.43 -2.74
CA THR A 29 6.10 12.36 -2.83
C THR A 29 5.73 13.79 -2.45
N ILE A 30 4.62 14.32 -2.97
CA ILE A 30 4.17 15.69 -2.66
C ILE A 30 3.87 15.85 -1.16
N PRO A 31 3.06 14.98 -0.50
CA PRO A 31 2.83 15.09 0.95
C PRO A 31 4.09 14.96 1.80
N ALA A 32 5.00 14.04 1.44
CA ALA A 32 6.24 13.85 2.18
C ALA A 32 7.14 15.09 2.13
N ARG A 33 7.23 15.75 0.97
CA ARG A 33 8.00 16.99 0.79
C ARG A 33 7.39 18.15 1.58
N LEU A 34 6.06 18.31 1.54
CA LEU A 34 5.35 19.33 2.32
C LEU A 34 5.58 19.14 3.82
N LEU A 35 5.47 17.91 4.32
CA LEU A 35 5.71 17.59 5.73
C LEU A 35 7.17 17.85 6.15
N ASP A 36 8.14 17.55 5.31
CA ASP A 36 9.55 17.86 5.58
C ASP A 36 9.83 19.38 5.50
N MET A 37 9.12 20.14 4.67
CA MET A 37 9.16 21.62 4.70
C MET A 37 8.63 22.16 6.02
N VAL A 38 7.48 21.65 6.51
CA VAL A 38 6.94 22.02 7.83
C VAL A 38 7.93 21.68 8.95
N HIS A 39 8.64 20.55 8.86
CA HIS A 39 9.69 20.23 9.82
C HIS A 39 10.87 21.21 9.74
N ARG A 40 11.34 21.57 8.55
CA ARG A 40 12.42 22.56 8.38
C ARG A 40 12.07 23.92 8.97
N VAL A 41 10.86 24.42 8.71
CA VAL A 41 10.35 25.68 9.30
C VAL A 41 10.29 25.60 10.83
N ARG A 42 10.03 24.42 11.39
CA ARG A 42 10.01 24.18 12.84
C ARG A 42 11.38 23.79 13.40
N HIS A 43 12.48 24.00 12.66
CA HIS A 43 13.84 23.59 13.00
C HIS A 43 13.99 22.10 13.38
N LYS A 44 13.14 21.24 12.82
CA LYS A 44 13.18 19.78 12.98
C LYS A 44 13.84 19.13 11.77
N LYS A 45 14.55 18.03 12.01
CA LYS A 45 15.21 17.26 10.94
C LYS A 45 14.16 16.65 10.00
N PRO A 46 14.33 16.76 8.67
CA PRO A 46 13.46 16.11 7.69
C PRO A 46 13.59 14.59 7.80
N PHE A 47 12.47 13.88 7.71
CA PHE A 47 12.39 12.43 7.92
C PHE A 47 11.56 11.75 6.83
N TYR A 48 10.48 12.36 6.38
CA TYR A 48 9.48 11.70 5.55
C TYR A 48 10.01 11.35 4.16
N CYS A 49 10.79 12.22 3.52
CA CYS A 49 11.41 11.92 2.23
C CYS A 49 12.43 10.77 2.33
N LYS A 50 13.16 10.68 3.46
CA LYS A 50 14.12 9.59 3.69
C LYS A 50 13.39 8.26 3.89
N ALA A 51 12.29 8.26 4.65
CA ALA A 51 11.44 7.10 4.81
C ALA A 51 10.82 6.66 3.48
N LEU A 52 10.27 7.61 2.71
CA LEU A 52 9.67 7.36 1.41
C LEU A 52 10.67 6.70 0.43
N ARG A 53 11.89 7.22 0.32
CA ARG A 53 12.93 6.61 -0.55
C ARG A 53 13.21 5.15 -0.19
N LYS A 54 13.31 4.84 1.11
CA LYS A 54 13.51 3.46 1.58
C LYS A 54 12.32 2.58 1.22
N THR A 55 11.10 3.07 1.41
CA THR A 55 9.88 2.34 1.06
C THR A 55 9.77 2.11 -0.45
N THR A 56 10.01 3.12 -1.28
CA THR A 56 9.98 2.97 -2.75
C THR A 56 11.01 1.95 -3.22
N HIS A 57 12.24 2.03 -2.72
CA HIS A 57 13.28 1.06 -3.06
C HIS A 57 12.88 -0.37 -2.67
N PHE A 58 12.31 -0.56 -1.48
CA PHE A 58 11.79 -1.85 -1.06
C PHE A 58 10.65 -2.35 -1.97
N LEU A 59 9.72 -1.48 -2.36
CA LEU A 59 8.63 -1.82 -3.27
C LEU A 59 9.15 -2.21 -4.66
N GLU A 60 10.19 -1.54 -5.17
CA GLU A 60 10.83 -1.91 -6.42
C GLU A 60 11.46 -3.31 -6.36
N LEU A 61 12.17 -3.63 -5.27
CA LEU A 61 12.72 -4.97 -5.04
C LEU A 61 11.62 -6.03 -4.94
N MET A 62 10.55 -5.74 -4.20
CA MET A 62 9.41 -6.65 -4.04
C MET A 62 8.57 -6.78 -5.30
N SER A 63 8.60 -5.80 -6.21
CA SER A 63 7.81 -5.84 -7.44
C SER A 63 8.16 -7.05 -8.32
N TYR A 64 9.42 -7.50 -8.28
CA TYR A 64 9.85 -8.70 -9.00
C TYR A 64 9.12 -9.95 -8.51
N PHE A 65 8.97 -10.09 -7.20
CA PHE A 65 8.34 -11.25 -6.58
C PHE A 65 6.82 -11.12 -6.54
N GLY A 66 6.28 -9.93 -6.26
CA GLY A 66 4.86 -9.71 -6.01
C GLY A 66 4.01 -9.45 -7.25
N LEU A 67 4.59 -9.06 -8.40
CA LEU A 67 3.84 -8.81 -9.63
C LEU A 67 3.93 -9.94 -10.65
N ARG A 68 4.69 -11.00 -10.35
CA ARG A 68 4.84 -12.16 -11.22
C ARG A 68 4.05 -13.32 -10.66
N GLU A 69 3.48 -14.11 -11.56
CA GLU A 69 2.95 -15.41 -11.20
C GLU A 69 4.11 -16.40 -11.07
N TRP A 70 4.09 -17.16 -9.99
CA TRP A 70 5.10 -18.18 -9.70
C TRP A 70 4.44 -19.54 -9.74
N THR A 71 4.82 -20.35 -10.74
CA THR A 71 4.45 -21.75 -10.80
C THR A 71 5.48 -22.56 -10.02
N ILE A 72 5.12 -22.97 -8.80
CA ILE A 72 5.98 -23.82 -7.98
C ILE A 72 5.61 -25.28 -8.24
N GLY A 73 6.52 -26.04 -8.84
CA GLY A 73 6.31 -27.46 -9.12
C GLY A 73 6.29 -28.29 -7.83
N SER A 74 5.14 -28.86 -7.48
CA SER A 74 4.97 -29.69 -6.28
C SER A 74 4.83 -31.19 -6.58
N ALA A 75 5.09 -31.61 -7.82
CA ALA A 75 4.88 -32.99 -8.27
C ALA A 75 5.68 -34.01 -7.44
N ASN A 76 6.96 -33.74 -7.17
CA ASN A 76 7.81 -34.62 -6.39
C ASN A 76 7.37 -34.70 -4.92
N VAL A 77 6.97 -33.57 -4.33
CA VAL A 77 6.47 -33.52 -2.94
C VAL A 77 5.18 -34.33 -2.79
N ARG A 78 4.26 -34.18 -3.75
CA ARG A 78 3.03 -34.98 -3.81
C ARG A 78 3.32 -36.47 -3.99
N ARG A 79 4.24 -36.82 -4.90
CA ARG A 79 4.63 -38.22 -5.16
C ARG A 79 5.26 -38.83 -3.91
N LEU A 80 6.18 -38.13 -3.25
CA LEU A 80 6.80 -38.58 -2.01
C LEU A 80 5.75 -38.80 -0.92
N ARG A 81 4.79 -37.88 -0.76
CA ARG A 81 3.70 -38.02 0.21
C ARG A 81 2.81 -39.23 -0.04
N ALA A 82 2.57 -39.60 -1.30
CA ALA A 82 1.80 -40.78 -1.66
C ALA A 82 2.54 -42.11 -1.41
N LEU A 83 3.87 -42.08 -1.32
CA LEU A 83 4.70 -43.26 -1.07
C LEU A 83 4.95 -43.52 0.42
N LEU A 84 4.73 -42.51 1.28
CA LEU A 84 4.91 -42.62 2.72
C LEU A 84 3.76 -43.41 3.36
N SER A 85 4.09 -44.24 4.36
CA SER A 85 3.08 -44.81 5.25
C SER A 85 2.40 -43.72 6.08
N SER A 86 1.22 -44.00 6.65
CA SER A 86 0.49 -43.05 7.49
C SER A 86 1.29 -42.60 8.73
N GLU A 87 2.13 -43.47 9.26
CA GLU A 87 2.98 -43.20 10.42
C GLU A 87 4.17 -42.30 10.05
N GLU A 88 4.87 -42.60 8.96
CA GLU A 88 5.98 -41.77 8.47
C GLU A 88 5.51 -40.40 7.98
N ALA A 89 4.34 -40.34 7.33
CA ALA A 89 3.75 -39.09 6.88
C ALA A 89 3.37 -38.16 8.05
N ARG A 90 3.05 -38.72 9.22
CA ARG A 90 2.78 -37.97 10.44
C ARG A 90 4.06 -37.47 11.11
N LEU A 91 5.14 -38.25 11.03
CA LEU A 91 6.47 -37.84 11.51
C LEU A 91 7.10 -36.76 10.63
N LEU A 92 6.96 -36.89 9.31
CA LEU A 92 7.49 -35.98 8.29
C LEU A 92 6.37 -35.09 7.73
N GLU A 93 5.77 -34.26 8.57
CA GLU A 93 4.72 -33.35 8.12
C GLU A 93 5.32 -32.18 7.31
N PHE A 94 5.25 -32.27 5.98
CA PHE A 94 5.71 -31.22 5.05
C PHE A 94 4.60 -30.71 4.10
N ASP A 95 3.34 -30.97 4.43
CA ASP A 95 2.20 -30.50 3.65
C ASP A 95 1.82 -29.06 4.02
N MET A 96 1.97 -28.17 3.05
CA MET A 96 1.65 -26.74 3.22
C MET A 96 0.15 -26.48 3.40
N GLY A 97 -0.71 -27.46 3.08
CA GLY A 97 -2.15 -27.39 3.24
C GLY A 97 -2.63 -27.55 4.69
N THR A 98 -1.85 -28.19 5.57
CA THR A 98 -2.21 -28.40 6.98
C THR A 98 -1.91 -27.18 7.85
N ILE A 99 -1.11 -26.25 7.35
CA ILE A 99 -0.70 -25.04 8.07
C ILE A 99 -1.90 -24.10 8.24
N ASN A 100 -2.24 -23.78 9.50
CA ASN A 100 -3.13 -22.66 9.80
C ASN A 100 -2.42 -21.34 9.54
N TRP A 101 -2.54 -20.86 8.30
CA TRP A 101 -1.90 -19.62 7.84
C TRP A 101 -2.29 -18.40 8.68
N THR A 102 -3.50 -18.36 9.22
CA THR A 102 -3.96 -17.25 10.08
C THR A 102 -3.18 -17.21 11.39
N GLU A 103 -3.06 -18.34 12.08
CA GLU A 103 -2.32 -18.44 13.34
C GLU A 103 -0.81 -18.25 13.11
N TYR A 104 -0.28 -18.80 12.00
CA TYR A 104 1.09 -18.61 11.58
C TYR A 104 1.43 -17.12 11.43
N PHE A 105 0.66 -16.36 10.63
CA PHE A 105 0.93 -14.94 10.44
C PHE A 105 0.67 -14.10 11.70
N ARG A 106 -0.26 -14.53 12.56
CA ARG A 106 -0.54 -13.88 13.85
C ARG A 106 0.67 -13.87 14.77
N THR A 107 1.47 -14.92 14.76
CA THR A 107 2.67 -15.05 15.61
C THR A 107 3.95 -14.62 14.90
N TYR A 108 4.07 -14.90 13.60
CA TYR A 108 5.21 -14.58 12.76
C TYR A 108 5.51 -13.06 12.69
N ILE A 109 4.50 -12.23 12.38
CA ILE A 109 4.69 -10.79 12.22
C ILE A 109 5.17 -10.11 13.52
N PRO A 110 4.55 -10.36 14.70
CA PRO A 110 5.08 -9.87 15.98
C PRO A 110 6.48 -10.40 16.29
N GLY A 111 6.76 -11.67 15.98
CA GLY A 111 8.08 -12.28 16.15
C GLY A 111 9.18 -11.50 15.42
N ILE A 112 9.00 -11.24 14.12
CA ILE A 112 9.94 -10.44 13.33
C ILE A 112 10.13 -9.05 13.94
N ARG A 113 9.04 -8.38 14.33
CA ARG A 113 9.12 -7.04 14.93
C ARG A 113 9.95 -7.05 16.22
N ARG A 114 9.76 -8.05 17.07
CA ARG A 114 10.46 -8.17 18.35
C ARG A 114 11.93 -8.54 18.17
N TYR A 115 12.23 -9.57 17.39
CA TYR A 115 13.57 -10.16 17.34
C TYR A 115 14.46 -9.56 16.24
N TRP A 116 13.93 -9.39 15.03
CA TRP A 116 14.68 -8.85 13.90
C TRP A 116 14.81 -7.33 13.98
N PHE A 117 13.68 -6.64 14.15
CA PHE A 117 13.67 -5.17 14.23
C PHE A 117 13.98 -4.63 15.62
N LYS A 118 14.16 -5.51 16.61
CA LYS A 118 14.41 -5.15 18.02
C LYS A 118 13.41 -4.11 18.54
N GLU A 119 12.17 -4.18 18.06
CA GLU A 119 11.14 -3.24 18.47
C GLU A 119 10.76 -3.55 19.91
N GLN A 120 11.05 -2.62 20.83
CA GLN A 120 10.66 -2.77 22.22
C GLN A 120 9.14 -2.96 22.29
N VAL A 121 8.70 -3.98 23.03
CA VAL A 121 7.29 -4.20 23.37
C VAL A 121 6.87 -3.06 24.30
N ARG A 122 6.65 -1.88 23.75
CA ARG A 122 6.09 -0.75 24.49
C ARG A 122 4.66 -1.18 24.82
N SER A 123 4.33 -1.21 26.11
CA SER A 123 2.97 -1.42 26.56
C SER A 123 2.03 -0.51 25.76
N ALA A 124 0.85 -1.01 25.42
CA ALA A 124 -0.12 -0.37 24.51
C ALA A 124 -0.44 1.12 24.84
N ARG A 125 -0.04 1.61 26.01
CA ARG A 125 -0.22 2.96 26.52
C ARG A 125 0.76 4.01 25.98
N GLY A 126 1.87 3.61 25.34
CA GLY A 126 2.96 4.52 24.95
C GLY A 126 3.11 4.82 23.44
N CYS A 127 2.04 4.71 22.64
CA CYS A 127 2.14 4.79 21.17
C CYS A 127 2.30 6.24 20.65
N ARG A 128 3.50 6.82 20.79
CA ARG A 128 3.90 8.05 20.08
C ARG A 128 3.86 7.88 18.54
N LYS A 129 3.75 6.65 18.02
CA LYS A 129 3.61 6.35 16.58
C LYS A 129 2.25 6.73 16.00
N SER A 130 1.19 6.83 16.83
CA SER A 130 -0.16 7.17 16.35
C SER A 130 -0.25 8.59 15.79
N ALA A 131 0.41 9.58 16.41
CA ALA A 131 0.29 10.98 16.01
C ALA A 131 0.92 11.26 14.63
N THR A 132 2.11 10.72 14.36
CA THR A 132 2.79 10.89 13.07
C THR A 132 2.02 10.20 11.95
N ASN A 133 1.56 8.97 12.19
CA ASN A 133 0.77 8.23 11.19
C ASN A 133 -0.57 8.93 10.93
N ARG A 134 -1.21 9.47 11.98
CA ARG A 134 -2.44 10.25 11.87
C ARG A 134 -2.24 11.55 11.06
N ARG A 135 -1.10 12.23 11.20
CA ARG A 135 -0.77 13.43 10.39
C ARG A 135 -0.59 13.08 8.91
N ILE A 136 0.14 12.01 8.60
CA ILE A 136 0.30 11.54 7.21
C ILE A 136 -1.07 11.17 6.63
N HIS A 137 -1.87 10.39 7.34
CA HIS A 137 -3.21 10.03 6.89
C HIS A 137 -4.13 11.24 6.73
N PHE A 138 -4.05 12.22 7.63
CA PHE A 138 -4.82 13.47 7.50
C PHE A 138 -4.40 14.25 6.25
N MET A 139 -3.10 14.44 6.02
CA MET A 139 -2.60 15.13 4.82
C MET A 139 -2.98 14.40 3.53
N GLN A 140 -2.93 13.07 3.54
CA GLN A 140 -3.33 12.27 2.38
C GLN A 140 -4.83 12.38 2.10
N ARG A 141 -5.69 12.34 3.13
CA ARG A 141 -7.14 12.57 2.98
C ARG A 141 -7.44 13.99 2.51
N LEU A 142 -6.73 14.99 3.03
CA LEU A 142 -6.87 16.39 2.62
C LEU A 142 -6.49 16.55 1.15
N LEU A 143 -5.33 16.01 0.73
CA LEU A 143 -4.90 16.04 -0.65
C LEU A 143 -5.92 15.37 -1.57
N GLN A 144 -6.44 14.20 -1.19
CA GLN A 144 -7.46 13.50 -1.97
C GLN A 144 -8.74 14.34 -2.13
N ARG A 145 -9.20 15.02 -1.07
CA ARG A 145 -10.34 15.96 -1.16
C ARG A 145 -10.05 17.13 -2.08
N LEU A 146 -8.87 17.75 -1.98
CA LEU A 146 -8.47 18.87 -2.85
C LEU A 146 -8.43 18.47 -4.32
N VAL A 147 -7.92 17.26 -4.63
CA VAL A 147 -7.90 16.73 -6.01
C VAL A 147 -9.33 16.54 -6.52
N TRP A 148 -10.23 15.93 -5.74
CA TRP A 148 -11.64 15.79 -6.15
C TRP A 148 -12.34 17.12 -6.36
N VAL A 149 -12.14 18.09 -5.45
CA VAL A 149 -12.68 19.45 -5.62
C VAL A 149 -12.16 20.10 -6.89
N TRP A 150 -10.86 19.98 -7.17
CA TRP A 150 -10.25 20.52 -8.40
C TRP A 150 -10.83 19.86 -9.67
N ILE A 151 -11.03 18.54 -9.66
CA ILE A 151 -11.69 17.80 -10.77
C ILE A 151 -13.13 18.31 -10.96
N CYS A 152 -13.91 18.45 -9.89
CA CYS A 152 -15.27 18.98 -9.96
C CYS A 152 -15.30 20.40 -10.52
N LEU A 153 -14.42 21.29 -10.05
CA LEU A 153 -14.31 22.67 -10.55
C LEU A 153 -13.87 22.76 -12.01
N ARG A 154 -13.01 21.84 -12.46
CA ARG A 154 -12.63 21.71 -13.87
C ARG A 154 -13.80 21.21 -14.72
N PHE A 155 -14.54 20.22 -14.22
CA PHE A 155 -15.70 19.66 -14.90
C PHE A 155 -16.82 20.70 -15.04
N THR A 156 -17.15 21.43 -13.97
CA THR A 156 -18.16 22.51 -14.02
C THR A 156 -17.76 23.65 -14.94
N ARG A 157 -16.47 24.02 -14.98
CA ARG A 157 -15.96 24.99 -15.95
C ARG A 157 -16.02 24.49 -17.39
N MET A 158 -15.81 23.19 -17.61
CA MET A 158 -15.90 22.58 -18.94
C MET A 158 -17.36 22.54 -19.42
N THR A 159 -18.28 22.10 -18.57
CA THR A 159 -19.71 22.07 -18.90
C THR A 159 -20.26 23.48 -19.09
N SER A 160 -19.85 24.46 -18.27
CA SER A 160 -20.23 25.87 -18.45
C SER A 160 -19.78 26.43 -19.80
N LYS A 161 -18.55 26.15 -20.24
CA LYS A 161 -18.06 26.57 -21.57
C LYS A 161 -18.80 25.87 -22.71
N PHE A 162 -19.13 24.59 -22.55
CA PHE A 162 -19.90 23.82 -23.54
C PHE A 162 -21.34 24.33 -23.68
N VAL A 163 -22.00 24.61 -22.56
CA VAL A 163 -23.37 25.14 -22.52
C VAL A 163 -23.42 26.57 -23.10
N LEU A 164 -22.48 27.45 -22.73
CA LEU A 164 -22.38 28.78 -23.35
C LEU A 164 -22.19 28.67 -24.87
N GLY A 165 -21.25 27.83 -25.32
CA GLY A 165 -20.97 27.64 -26.75
C GLY A 165 -22.19 27.16 -27.55
N ASN A 166 -22.96 26.20 -27.00
CA ASN A 166 -24.19 25.72 -27.65
C ASN A 166 -25.32 26.76 -27.63
N LEU A 167 -25.45 27.55 -26.55
CA LEU A 167 -26.45 28.62 -26.49
C LEU A 167 -26.13 29.76 -27.48
N PHE A 168 -24.86 30.13 -27.64
CA PHE A 168 -24.43 31.10 -28.66
C PHE A 168 -24.71 30.61 -30.08
N ALA A 169 -24.52 29.32 -30.36
CA ALA A 169 -24.80 28.75 -31.68
C ALA A 169 -26.29 28.79 -32.04
N ILE A 170 -27.19 28.59 -31.07
CA ILE A 170 -28.65 28.66 -31.26
C ILE A 170 -29.11 30.10 -31.53
N LEU A 171 -28.54 31.09 -30.83
CA LEU A 171 -28.89 32.52 -30.97
C LEU A 171 -28.45 33.15 -32.30
N ILE A 172 -27.44 32.60 -32.98
CA ILE A 172 -26.97 33.08 -34.29
C ILE A 172 -27.73 32.39 -35.45
N ALA A 173 -28.36 31.25 -35.19
CA ALA A 173 -29.11 30.49 -36.18
C ALA A 173 -30.59 30.91 -36.32
N GLN A 174 -31.03 31.93 -35.56
CA GLN A 174 -32.36 32.55 -35.61
C GLN A 174 -32.27 33.94 -36.23
#